data_AF-A0A2I1DFF5-F1
#
_entry.id   AF-A0A2I1DFF5-F1
#
_cell.length_a   1.000
_cell.length_b   1.000
_cell.length_c   1.000
_cell.angle_alpha   90.00
_cell.angle_beta   90.00
_cell.angle_gamma   90.00
#
_symmetry.space_group_name_H-M   'P 1'
#
loop_
_entity.id
_entity.type
_entity.pdbx_description
1 polymer ?
#
loop_
_entity_poly.entity_id
_entity_poly.type
_entity_poly.pdbx_seq_one_letter_code
_entity_poly.pdbx_strand_id
1 'polypeptide(L)'
;MPVITVVQVKALCQDPSASNDWAERRILSIECKRPSMDTPADWDNTVMGLYASDRLFGALAIGKKVRFYRFNGELPDGEKLVPLHQGTIDIDDPTGITQVEKILDYIKANG
;
A
#
# COMPACT_ATOMS: atom_id res chain seq x y z
N MET A 1 -27.65 10.11 -33.70
CA MET A 1 -26.97 11.11 -32.84
C MET A 1 -25.87 10.38 -32.08
N PRO A 2 -24.59 10.78 -32.17
CA PRO A 2 -23.54 10.12 -31.40
C PRO A 2 -23.60 10.58 -29.94
N VAL A 3 -23.53 9.62 -29.01
CA VAL A 3 -23.40 9.88 -27.58
C VAL A 3 -21.94 10.23 -27.31
N ILE A 4 -21.68 11.49 -26.95
CA ILE A 4 -20.35 11.97 -26.59
C ILE A 4 -20.19 11.75 -25.09
N THR A 5 -19.37 10.78 -24.69
CA THR A 5 -18.95 10.61 -23.30
C THR A 5 -17.80 11.56 -23.03
N VAL A 6 -18.05 12.62 -22.26
CA VAL A 6 -17.02 13.58 -21.84
C VAL A 6 -16.28 12.98 -20.63
N VAL A 7 -15.04 12.56 -20.84
CA VAL A 7 -14.14 12.19 -19.74
C VAL A 7 -13.54 13.47 -19.16
N GLN A 8 -13.95 13.84 -17.95
CA GLN A 8 -13.49 15.04 -17.29
C GLN A 8 -12.29 14.70 -16.40
N VAL A 9 -11.09 15.10 -16.82
CA VAL A 9 -9.86 14.93 -16.04
C VAL A 9 -9.67 16.19 -15.19
N LYS A 10 -9.75 16.05 -13.85
CA LYS A 10 -9.39 17.12 -12.90
C LYS A 10 -8.10 16.75 -12.20
N ALA A 11 -7.13 17.66 -12.20
CA ALA A 11 -5.99 17.56 -11.30
C ALA A 11 -6.51 17.77 -9.87
N LEU A 12 -6.50 16.71 -9.07
CA LEU A 12 -6.83 16.80 -7.65
C LEU A 12 -5.66 17.49 -6.94
N CYS A 13 -5.96 18.56 -6.22
CA CYS A 13 -5.03 19.11 -5.25
C CYS A 13 -4.88 18.07 -4.14
N GLN A 14 -3.66 17.61 -3.87
CA GLN A 14 -3.35 16.58 -2.85
C GLN A 14 -3.50 17.10 -1.41
N ASP A 15 -4.39 18.05 -1.17
CA ASP A 15 -4.71 18.51 0.18
C ASP A 15 -6.00 17.81 0.65
N PRO A 16 -5.88 16.68 1.37
CA PRO A 16 -7.03 15.95 1.91
C PRO A 16 -7.87 16.78 2.89
N SER A 17 -7.35 17.92 3.37
CA SER A 17 -8.07 18.87 4.24
C SER A 17 -9.03 19.80 3.48
N ALA A 18 -8.91 19.92 2.15
CA ALA A 18 -9.58 20.95 1.35
C ALA A 18 -10.83 20.47 0.59
N SER A 19 -11.16 19.17 0.63
CA SER A 19 -12.27 18.57 -0.11
C SER A 19 -13.49 18.35 0.78
N ASN A 20 -14.53 19.18 0.63
CA ASN A 20 -15.78 19.04 1.37
C ASN A 20 -16.73 17.96 0.83
N ASP A 21 -16.47 17.42 -0.37
CA ASP A 21 -17.42 16.53 -1.05
C ASP A 21 -16.90 15.09 -1.23
N TRP A 22 -15.59 14.86 -1.07
CA TRP A 22 -14.93 13.56 -1.28
C TRP A 22 -13.81 13.40 -0.25
N ALA A 23 -14.07 12.66 0.83
CA ALA A 23 -13.02 12.29 1.77
C ALA A 23 -12.15 11.21 1.10
N GLU A 24 -10.95 11.58 0.65
CA GLU A 24 -9.98 10.61 0.15
C GLU A 24 -9.54 9.70 1.30
N ARG A 25 -10.02 8.44 1.27
CA ARG A 25 -9.63 7.44 2.26
C ARG A 25 -8.38 6.73 1.78
N ARG A 26 -7.24 7.03 2.41
CA ARG A 26 -5.99 6.31 2.15
C ARG A 26 -6.12 4.87 2.66
N ILE A 27 -6.17 3.90 1.75
CA ILE A 27 -6.30 2.47 2.08
C ILE A 27 -4.98 1.69 1.99
N LEU A 28 -4.02 2.17 1.17
CA LEU A 28 -2.73 1.52 0.94
C LEU A 28 -1.61 2.56 0.86
N SER A 29 -0.47 2.24 1.46
CA SER A 29 0.78 2.98 1.30
C SER A 29 1.90 2.04 0.89
N ILE A 30 2.71 2.44 -0.09
CA ILE A 30 3.79 1.62 -0.62
C ILE A 30 5.10 2.39 -0.44
N GLU A 31 6.04 1.81 0.28
CA GLU A 31 7.42 2.28 0.37
C GLU A 31 8.27 1.50 -0.61
N CYS A 32 8.99 2.20 -1.49
CA CYS A 32 9.88 1.59 -2.48
C CYS A 32 11.34 1.87 -2.12
N LYS A 33 12.15 0.82 -1.96
CA LYS A 33 13.60 0.90 -1.74
C LYS A 33 14.36 0.37 -2.95
N ARG A 34 15.64 0.78 -3.04
CA ARG A 34 16.54 0.35 -4.13
C ARG A 34 16.82 -1.16 -4.02
N PRO A 35 17.03 -1.88 -5.13
CA PRO A 35 17.39 -3.30 -5.12
C PRO A 35 18.63 -3.61 -4.26
N SER A 36 19.57 -2.67 -4.14
CA SER A 36 20.78 -2.80 -3.32
C SER A 36 20.50 -2.90 -1.81
N MET A 37 19.27 -2.64 -1.38
CA MET A 37 18.80 -2.74 0.01
C MET A 37 18.04 -4.04 0.25
N ASP A 38 18.14 -5.04 -0.63
CA ASP A 38 17.52 -6.35 -0.41
C ASP A 38 18.35 -7.16 0.60
N THR A 39 18.34 -6.71 1.86
CA THR A 39 18.96 -7.38 2.99
C THR A 39 17.89 -7.72 4.04
N PRO A 40 18.04 -8.80 4.82
CA PRO A 40 17.07 -9.16 5.85
C PRO A 40 16.75 -8.01 6.82
N ALA A 41 17.75 -7.21 7.20
CA ALA A 41 17.59 -6.08 8.12
C ALA A 41 16.71 -4.96 7.52
N ASP A 42 16.79 -4.72 6.21
CA ASP A 42 16.02 -3.67 5.53
C ASP A 42 14.52 -3.99 5.45
N TRP A 43 14.18 -5.29 5.50
CA TRP A 43 12.81 -5.77 5.55
C TRP A 43 12.20 -5.69 6.95
N ASP A 44 13.02 -5.83 8.00
CA ASP A 44 12.58 -5.84 9.40
C ASP A 44 12.50 -4.42 10.01
N ASN A 45 13.32 -3.48 9.52
CA ASN A 45 13.35 -2.08 9.98
C ASN A 45 12.33 -1.18 9.26
N THR A 46 11.18 -1.72 8.87
CA THR A 46 10.16 -0.96 8.15
C THR A 46 9.34 -0.12 9.14
N VAL A 47 9.82 1.09 9.44
CA VAL A 47 8.98 2.14 10.02
C VAL A 47 8.21 2.75 8.87
N MET A 48 7.10 2.10 8.49
CA MET A 48 6.18 2.77 7.60
C MET A 48 5.71 4.01 8.35
N GLY A 49 5.95 5.21 7.78
CA GLY A 49 5.47 6.50 8.30
C GLY A 49 3.94 6.58 8.23
N LEU A 50 3.25 5.68 8.92
CA LEU A 50 1.80 5.55 8.98
C LEU A 50 1.31 6.34 10.17
N TYR A 51 1.37 7.66 10.06
CA TYR A 51 0.61 8.56 10.92
C TYR A 51 -0.87 8.53 10.51
N ALA A 52 -1.53 7.38 10.62
CA ALA A 52 -2.97 7.25 10.42
C ALA A 52 -3.60 6.81 11.74
N SER A 53 -4.64 7.49 12.20
CA SER A 53 -5.45 7.04 13.33
C SER A 53 -6.22 5.74 13.04
N ASP A 54 -6.29 5.36 11.76
CA ASP A 54 -7.20 4.36 11.23
C ASP A 54 -6.46 3.14 10.68
N ARG A 55 -7.22 2.05 10.50
CA ARG A 55 -6.77 0.83 9.83
C ARG A 55 -6.22 1.17 8.44
N LEU A 56 -4.97 0.82 8.17
CA LEU A 56 -4.28 1.11 6.91
C LEU A 56 -3.49 -0.11 6.45
N PHE A 57 -3.40 -0.33 5.13
CA PHE A 57 -2.51 -1.32 4.57
C PHE A 57 -1.20 -0.71 4.10
N GLY A 58 -0.16 -1.53 4.17
CA GLY A 58 1.19 -1.14 3.84
C GLY A 58 1.88 -2.14 2.95
N ALA A 59 2.79 -1.68 2.11
CA ALA A 59 3.71 -2.54 1.40
C ALA A 59 5.11 -1.96 1.42
N LEU A 60 6.11 -2.82 1.65
CA LEU A 60 7.50 -2.51 1.37
C LEU A 60 7.90 -3.24 0.10
N ALA A 61 8.34 -2.50 -0.91
CA ALA A 61 8.88 -3.04 -2.15
C ALA A 61 10.38 -2.77 -2.21
N ILE A 62 11.19 -3.81 -2.41
CA ILE A 62 12.64 -3.69 -2.61
C ILE A 62 12.98 -4.35 -3.95
N GLY A 63 13.34 -3.53 -4.93
CA GLY A 63 13.54 -4.00 -6.30
C GLY A 63 12.28 -4.67 -6.85
N LYS A 64 12.32 -6.00 -7.00
CA LYS A 64 11.24 -6.81 -7.56
C LYS A 64 10.52 -7.66 -6.52
N LYS A 65 10.83 -7.46 -5.25
CA LYS A 65 10.21 -8.17 -4.15
C LYS A 65 9.30 -7.24 -3.38
N VAL A 66 8.25 -7.79 -2.80
CA VAL A 66 7.31 -7.03 -1.98
C VAL A 66 6.88 -7.82 -0.74
N ARG A 67 6.64 -7.09 0.35
CA ARG A 67 5.95 -7.57 1.55
C ARG A 67 4.76 -6.68 1.85
N PHE A 68 3.62 -7.28 2.18
CA PHE A 68 2.42 -6.56 2.58
C PHE A 68 2.14 -6.69 4.07
N TYR A 69 1.62 -5.61 4.62
CA TYR A 69 1.37 -5.44 6.04
C TYR A 69 0.01 -4.80 6.28
N ARG A 70 -0.54 -5.06 7.46
CA ARG A 70 -1.73 -4.38 7.99
C ARG A 70 -1.35 -3.61 9.25
N PHE A 71 -1.82 -2.37 9.31
CA PHE A 71 -1.75 -1.50 10.47
C PHE A 71 -3.15 -1.30 11.05
N ASN A 72 -3.27 -1.42 12.38
CA ASN A 72 -4.56 -1.45 13.08
C ASN A 72 -4.84 -0.19 13.93
N GLY A 73 -4.17 0.95 13.66
CA GLY A 73 -4.49 2.24 14.28
C GLY A 73 -3.81 2.52 15.63
N GLU A 74 -3.30 1.51 16.31
CA GLU A 74 -2.44 1.67 17.50
C GLU A 74 -1.09 1.02 17.21
N LEU A 75 -0.02 1.82 17.18
CA LEU A 75 1.35 1.35 17.34
C LEU A 75 1.77 1.81 18.74
N PRO A 76 1.53 1.02 19.81
CA PRO A 76 2.31 1.18 21.03
C PRO A 76 3.80 1.07 20.66
N ASP A 77 4.66 1.82 21.34
CA ASP A 77 6.12 1.77 21.14
C ASP A 77 6.61 0.32 21.05
N GLY A 78 6.93 -0.13 19.82
CA GLY A 78 7.51 -1.45 19.56
C GLY A 78 6.60 -2.53 18.96
N GLU A 79 5.31 -2.29 18.67
CA GLU A 79 4.52 -3.27 17.91
C GLU A 79 4.93 -3.33 16.43
N LYS A 80 5.09 -4.55 15.92
CA LYS A 80 5.52 -4.80 14.54
C LYS A 80 4.30 -4.84 13.62
N LEU A 81 4.40 -4.18 12.46
CA LEU A 81 3.45 -4.31 11.35
C LEU A 81 3.01 -5.76 11.15
N VAL A 82 1.70 -6.04 11.08
CA VAL A 82 1.20 -7.42 10.95
C VAL A 82 1.34 -7.86 9.50
N PRO A 83 2.19 -8.85 9.17
CA PRO A 83 2.36 -9.30 7.80
C PRO A 83 1.08 -9.99 7.29
N LEU A 84 0.69 -9.70 6.05
CA LEU A 84 -0.46 -10.33 5.39
C LEU A 84 -0.12 -11.70 4.78
N HIS A 85 1.16 -11.99 4.60
CA HIS A 85 1.68 -13.25 4.07
C HIS A 85 3.06 -13.55 4.67
N GLN A 86 3.52 -14.78 4.50
CA GLN A 86 4.86 -15.17 4.92
C GLN A 86 5.90 -14.77 3.87
N GLY A 87 7.07 -14.34 4.31
CA GLY A 87 8.21 -14.04 3.43
C GLY A 87 7.99 -12.86 2.49
N THR A 88 8.81 -12.80 1.44
CA THR A 88 8.72 -11.84 0.33
C THR A 88 8.05 -12.49 -0.89
N ILE A 89 7.25 -11.74 -1.62
CA ILE A 89 6.73 -12.16 -2.93
C ILE A 89 7.65 -11.60 -4.01
N ASP A 90 8.13 -12.45 -4.91
CA ASP A 90 8.90 -12.03 -6.09
C ASP A 90 7.94 -11.77 -7.27
N ILE A 91 7.95 -10.55 -7.81
CA ILE A 91 7.05 -10.16 -8.90
C ILE A 91 7.62 -10.47 -10.30
N ASP A 92 8.84 -10.99 -10.38
CA ASP A 92 9.33 -11.61 -11.63
C ASP A 92 8.73 -13.01 -11.84
N ASP A 93 8.25 -13.66 -10.79
CA ASP A 93 7.53 -14.94 -10.88
C ASP A 93 6.04 -14.69 -11.21
N PRO A 94 5.49 -15.26 -12.30
CA PRO A 94 4.06 -15.18 -12.60
C PRO A 94 3.15 -15.61 -11.42
N THR A 95 3.61 -16.56 -10.60
CA THR A 95 2.92 -16.98 -9.39
C THR A 95 2.88 -15.86 -8.35
N GLY A 96 3.99 -15.12 -8.22
CA GLY A 96 4.08 -13.95 -7.34
C GLY A 96 3.19 -12.81 -7.79
N ILE A 97 3.11 -12.52 -9.10
CA ILE A 97 2.15 -11.54 -9.65
C ILE A 97 0.71 -11.91 -9.24
N THR A 98 0.34 -13.18 -9.43
CA THR A 98 -1.00 -13.67 -9.07
C THR A 98 -1.28 -13.51 -7.56
N GLN A 99 -0.27 -13.68 -6.71
CA GLN A 99 -0.40 -13.47 -5.27
C GLN A 99 -0.58 -12.00 -4.92
N VAL A 100 0.20 -11.11 -5.54
CA VAL A 100 0.07 -9.66 -5.37
C VAL A 100 -1.34 -9.20 -5.74
N GLU A 101 -1.87 -9.63 -6.87
CA GLU A 101 -3.22 -9.28 -7.31
C GLU A 101 -4.29 -9.68 -6.29
N LYS A 102 -4.22 -10.91 -5.77
CA LYS A 102 -5.14 -11.39 -4.72
C LYS A 102 -5.05 -10.57 -3.43
N ILE A 103 -3.85 -10.17 -3.03
CA ILE A 103 -3.65 -9.32 -1.84
C ILE A 103 -4.21 -7.93 -2.09
N LEU A 104 -4.01 -7.35 -3.28
CA LEU A 104 -4.57 -6.06 -3.64
C LEU A 104 -6.11 -6.10 -3.66
N ASP A 105 -6.71 -7.18 -4.15
CA ASP A 105 -8.16 -7.36 -4.11
C ASP A 105 -8.69 -7.49 -2.68
N TYR A 106 -7.97 -8.18 -1.81
CA TYR A 106 -8.27 -8.21 -0.38
C TYR A 106 -8.19 -6.82 0.26
N ILE A 107 -7.15 -6.03 -0.05
CA ILE A 107 -6.98 -4.66 0.44
C ILE A 107 -8.13 -3.76 -0.03
N LYS A 108 -8.50 -3.83 -1.31
CA LYS A 108 -9.65 -3.08 -1.86
C LYS A 108 -10.95 -3.42 -1.13
N ALA A 109 -11.16 -4.68 -0.78
CA ALA A 109 -12.38 -5.12 -0.09
C ALA A 109 -12.42 -4.77 1.42
N ASN A 110 -11.28 -4.45 2.03
CA ASN A 110 -11.14 -4.27 3.49
C ASN A 110 -10.59 -2.91 3.91
N GLY A 111 -10.33 -2.01 2.94
CA GLY A 111 -9.79 -0.67 3.11
C GLY A 111 -10.84 0.42 3.29
#